data_AF-A0A0D0P768-F1
#
_entry.id   AF-A0A0D0P768-F1
#
_cell.length_a   1.000
_cell.length_b   1.000
_cell.length_c   1.000
_cell.angle_alpha   90.00
_cell.angle_beta   90.00
_cell.angle_gamma   90.00
#
_symmetry.space_group_name_H-M   'P 1'
#
loop_
_entity.id
_entity.type
_entity.pdbx_description
1 polymer ?
#
loop_
_entity_poly.entity_id
_entity_poly.type
_entity_poly.pdbx_seq_one_letter_code
_entity_poly.pdbx_strand_id
1 'polypeptide(L)'
;VCKGITRHTSPFPVVIGDYWSAARCADVEQLVISKGQLQLADCITNQDVGQNTFDALSSHAHNVGTPSTCASRAVALINAGRIAEGCRALAWAPDGRTPVWAFVTDAQGRKRFVPGLHNRRLAEMELCLK
;
A
#
# COMPACT_ATOMS: atom_id res chain seq x y z
N VAL A 1 -6.94 7.38 14.81
CA VAL A 1 -6.38 8.74 14.99
C VAL A 1 -5.50 9.07 13.78
N CYS A 2 -5.44 10.33 13.35
CA CYS A 2 -4.67 10.77 12.17
C CYS A 2 -4.98 9.97 10.88
N LYS A 3 -4.03 9.83 9.95
CA LYS A 3 -4.18 9.11 8.66
C LYS A 3 -3.91 7.60 8.76
N GLY A 4 -4.70 6.91 9.57
CA GLY A 4 -4.62 5.45 9.67
C GLY A 4 -3.49 4.94 10.57
N ILE A 5 -3.04 5.75 11.53
CA ILE A 5 -2.10 5.30 12.57
C ILE A 5 -2.82 4.29 13.48
N THR A 6 -2.19 3.15 13.69
CA THR A 6 -2.69 2.06 14.54
C THR A 6 -1.67 1.70 15.61
N ARG A 7 -2.07 0.90 16.60
CA ARG A 7 -1.14 0.35 17.60
C ARG A 7 0.01 -0.48 16.99
N HIS A 8 -0.15 -0.99 15.77
CA HIS A 8 0.84 -1.85 15.12
C HIS A 8 1.87 -1.05 14.32
N THR A 9 1.51 0.16 13.89
CA THR A 9 2.36 1.02 13.07
C THR A 9 2.98 2.14 13.89
N SER A 10 2.27 2.65 14.90
CA SER A 10 2.72 3.77 15.72
C SER A 10 3.93 3.40 16.59
N PRO A 11 4.96 4.25 16.67
CA PRO A 11 6.03 4.15 17.66
C PRO A 11 5.56 4.52 19.07
N PHE A 12 4.40 5.17 19.20
CA PHE A 12 3.77 5.55 20.47
C PHE A 12 2.49 4.75 20.72
N PRO A 13 2.08 4.52 21.98
CA PRO A 13 0.79 3.92 22.28
C PRO A 13 -0.37 4.70 21.65
N VAL A 14 -1.31 3.97 21.03
CA VAL A 14 -2.57 4.53 20.51
C VAL A 14 -3.68 4.10 21.46
N VAL A 15 -4.12 5.02 22.33
CA VAL A 15 -5.11 4.77 23.39
C VAL A 15 -6.47 5.33 23.00
N ILE A 16 -7.55 4.60 23.34
CA ILE A 16 -8.92 5.07 23.09
C ILE A 16 -9.21 6.27 24.00
N GLY A 17 -9.70 7.36 23.42
CA GLY A 17 -9.98 8.61 24.14
C GLY A 17 -8.85 9.64 24.05
N ASP A 18 -7.67 9.26 23.56
CA ASP A 18 -6.58 10.21 23.33
C ASP A 18 -6.90 11.16 22.17
N TYR A 19 -6.52 12.42 22.36
CA TYR A 19 -6.50 13.43 21.31
C TYR A 19 -5.06 13.74 20.90
N TRP A 20 -4.79 13.72 19.59
CA TRP A 20 -3.49 14.11 19.04
C TRP A 20 -3.64 15.39 18.25
N SER A 21 -2.75 16.36 18.50
CA SER A 21 -2.68 17.59 17.72
C SER A 21 -2.30 17.30 16.26
N ALA A 22 -2.61 18.23 15.36
CA ALA A 22 -2.20 18.13 13.96
C ALA A 22 -0.68 17.98 13.80
N ALA A 23 0.11 18.71 14.61
CA ALA A 23 1.57 18.60 14.63
C ALA A 23 2.01 17.19 15.03
N ARG A 24 1.47 16.64 16.14
CA ARG A 24 1.78 15.26 16.56
C ARG A 24 1.38 14.25 15.49
N CYS A 25 0.23 14.43 14.83
CA CYS A 25 -0.17 13.57 13.73
C CYS A 25 0.86 13.59 12.58
N ALA A 26 1.34 14.78 12.18
CA ALA A 26 2.32 14.92 11.11
C ALA A 26 3.66 14.25 11.47
N ASP A 27 4.16 14.47 12.69
CA ASP A 27 5.42 13.89 13.15
C ASP A 27 5.37 12.36 13.15
N VAL A 28 4.30 11.78 13.71
CA VAL A 28 4.16 10.32 13.77
C VAL A 28 3.91 9.74 12.38
N GLU A 29 3.14 10.42 11.54
CA GLU A 29 2.92 10.02 10.15
C GLU A 29 4.24 9.94 9.37
N GLN A 30 5.11 10.95 9.50
CA GLN A 30 6.43 10.94 8.85
C GLN A 30 7.28 9.74 9.30
N LEU A 31 7.30 9.43 10.60
CA LEU A 31 8.03 8.27 11.13
C LEU A 31 7.50 6.96 10.56
N VAL A 32 6.18 6.79 10.51
CA VAL A 32 5.54 5.57 10.00
C VAL A 32 5.79 5.40 8.51
N ILE A 33 5.60 6.47 7.72
CA ILE A 33 5.81 6.46 6.27
C ILE A 33 7.28 6.15 5.96
N SER A 34 8.21 6.87 6.59
CA SER A 34 9.65 6.68 6.33
C SER A 34 10.10 5.26 6.64
N LYS A 35 9.64 4.69 7.77
CA LYS A 35 9.93 3.30 8.12
C LYS A 35 9.38 2.32 7.07
N GLY A 36 8.13 2.51 6.64
CA GLY A 36 7.51 1.65 5.63
C GLY A 36 8.21 1.74 4.27
N GLN A 37 8.60 2.96 3.86
CA GLN A 37 9.31 3.21 2.61
C GLN A 37 10.71 2.59 2.59
N LEU A 38 11.47 2.69 3.69
CA LEU A 38 12.77 2.03 3.80
C LEU A 38 12.64 0.51 3.64
N GLN A 39 11.68 -0.11 4.34
CA GLN A 39 11.42 -1.55 4.21
C GLN A 39 10.96 -1.94 2.80
N LEU A 40 10.22 -1.07 2.11
CA LEU A 40 9.77 -1.31 0.74
C LEU A 40 10.95 -1.21 -0.24
N ALA A 41 11.84 -0.23 -0.05
CA ALA A 41 13.03 -0.06 -0.88
C ALA A 41 13.93 -1.31 -0.85
N ASP A 42 14.02 -2.00 0.28
CA ASP A 42 14.81 -3.23 0.42
C ASP A 42 14.35 -4.37 -0.51
N CYS A 43 13.09 -4.38 -0.95
CA CYS A 43 12.54 -5.44 -1.81
C CYS A 43 12.34 -5.01 -3.28
N ILE A 44 12.59 -3.75 -3.61
CA ILE A 44 12.56 -3.24 -4.98
C ILE A 44 13.99 -3.30 -5.54
N THR A 45 14.24 -4.25 -6.43
CA THR A 45 15.57 -4.47 -6.99
C THR A 45 15.78 -3.78 -8.34
N ASN A 46 14.69 -3.39 -9.01
CA ASN A 46 14.75 -2.69 -10.30
C ASN A 46 15.09 -1.20 -10.12
N GLN A 47 16.22 -0.78 -10.68
CA GLN A 47 16.73 0.59 -10.62
C GLN A 47 15.96 1.57 -11.54
N ASP A 48 15.17 1.06 -12.48
CA ASP A 48 14.33 1.87 -13.38
C ASP A 48 13.01 2.32 -12.72
N VAL A 49 12.80 1.98 -11.44
CA VAL A 49 11.62 2.41 -10.68
C VAL A 49 11.72 3.92 -10.40
N GLY A 50 10.87 4.68 -11.10
CA GLY A 50 10.69 6.10 -10.86
C GLY A 50 9.87 6.42 -9.61
N GLN A 51 9.85 7.71 -9.24
CA GLN A 51 9.18 8.20 -8.03
C GLN A 51 7.69 7.84 -7.97
N ASN A 52 6.95 7.99 -9.07
CA ASN A 52 5.52 7.69 -9.11
C ASN A 52 5.22 6.21 -8.83
N THR A 53 6.02 5.30 -9.39
CA THR A 53 5.94 3.87 -9.12
C THR A 53 6.22 3.58 -7.64
N PHE A 54 7.28 4.18 -7.09
CA PHE A 54 7.62 4.00 -5.68
C PHE A 54 6.55 4.55 -4.73
N ASP A 55 5.96 5.70 -5.04
CA ASP A 55 4.89 6.33 -4.25
C ASP A 55 3.60 5.51 -4.30
N ALA A 56 3.24 4.96 -5.46
CA ALA A 56 2.11 4.06 -5.59
C ALA A 56 2.30 2.78 -4.77
N LEU A 57 3.49 2.17 -4.82
CA LEU A 57 3.82 1.00 -4.01
C LEU A 57 3.87 1.33 -2.52
N SER A 58 4.33 2.53 -2.16
CA SER A 58 4.33 3.03 -0.77
C SER A 58 2.91 3.18 -0.23
N SER A 59 2.00 3.77 -1.01
CA SER A 59 0.57 3.83 -0.65
C SER A 59 -0.04 2.43 -0.53
N HIS A 60 0.30 1.53 -1.44
CA HIS A 60 -0.16 0.15 -1.40
C HIS A 60 0.30 -0.55 -0.11
N ALA A 61 1.60 -0.45 0.20
CA ALA A 61 2.21 -1.01 1.40
C ALA A 61 1.65 -0.41 2.70
N HIS A 62 1.34 0.89 2.74
CA HIS A 62 0.68 1.49 3.90
C HIS A 62 -0.71 0.90 4.18
N ASN A 63 -1.39 0.41 3.14
CA ASN A 63 -2.71 -0.22 3.30
C ASN A 63 -2.66 -1.70 3.66
N VAL A 64 -1.84 -2.48 2.95
CA VAL A 64 -1.85 -3.95 3.04
C VAL A 64 -0.62 -4.52 3.76
N GLY A 65 0.32 -3.67 4.15
CA GLY A 65 1.60 -4.04 4.75
C GLY A 65 2.71 -4.19 3.71
N THR A 66 3.93 -3.79 4.09
CA THR A 66 5.14 -3.95 3.27
C THR A 66 5.40 -5.40 2.89
N PRO A 67 5.33 -6.41 3.79
CA PRO A 67 5.58 -7.81 3.42
C PRO A 67 4.64 -8.31 2.31
N SER A 68 3.35 -7.99 2.40
CA SER A 68 2.36 -8.38 1.38
C SER A 68 2.57 -7.65 0.05
N THR A 69 3.04 -6.40 0.09
CA THR A 69 3.36 -5.64 -1.13
C THR A 69 4.61 -6.20 -1.80
N CYS A 70 5.68 -6.47 -1.05
CA CYS A 70 6.90 -7.08 -1.57
C CYS A 70 6.65 -8.46 -2.19
N ALA A 71 5.79 -9.28 -1.58
CA ALA A 71 5.41 -10.60 -2.10
C ALA A 71 4.37 -10.55 -3.24
N SER A 72 3.91 -9.36 -3.64
CA SER A 72 2.87 -9.22 -4.64
C SER A 72 3.36 -9.51 -6.06
N ARG A 73 2.44 -9.93 -6.93
CA ARG A 73 2.72 -10.02 -8.37
C ARG A 73 3.15 -8.68 -8.97
N ALA A 74 2.66 -7.56 -8.43
CA ALA A 74 3.02 -6.22 -8.89
C ALA A 74 4.53 -5.98 -8.75
N VAL A 75 5.08 -6.17 -7.53
CA VAL A 75 6.52 -6.00 -7.28
C VAL A 75 7.35 -7.02 -8.06
N ALA A 76 6.90 -8.28 -8.18
CA ALA A 76 7.59 -9.28 -8.99
C ALA A 76 7.73 -8.86 -10.47
N LEU A 77 6.67 -8.31 -11.07
CA LEU A 77 6.69 -7.80 -12.43
C LEU A 77 7.57 -6.55 -12.58
N ILE A 78 7.46 -5.61 -11.64
CA ILE A 78 8.29 -4.39 -11.60
C ILE A 78 9.78 -4.76 -11.51
N ASN A 79 10.15 -5.67 -10.61
CA ASN A 79 11.53 -6.13 -10.46
C ASN A 79 12.07 -6.85 -11.71
N ALA A 80 11.20 -7.47 -12.49
CA ALA A 80 11.53 -8.09 -13.77
C ALA A 80 11.59 -7.08 -14.94
N GLY A 81 11.57 -5.77 -14.68
CA GLY A 81 11.57 -4.72 -15.71
C GLY A 81 10.21 -4.46 -16.36
N ARG A 82 9.17 -5.21 -16.00
CA ARG A 82 7.81 -5.10 -16.58
C ARG A 82 6.97 -4.10 -15.79
N ILE A 83 7.48 -2.87 -15.65
CA ILE A 83 6.92 -1.84 -14.75
C ILE A 83 5.44 -1.58 -15.02
N ALA A 84 5.05 -1.30 -16.27
CA ALA A 84 3.67 -0.98 -16.61
C ALA A 84 2.70 -2.15 -16.30
N GLU A 85 3.14 -3.39 -16.46
CA GLU A 85 2.35 -4.57 -16.11
C GLU A 85 2.26 -4.77 -14.60
N GLY A 86 3.35 -4.51 -13.87
CA GLY A 86 3.33 -4.50 -12.41
C GLY A 86 2.43 -3.41 -11.84
N CYS A 87 2.43 -2.21 -12.41
CA CYS A 87 1.49 -1.15 -12.04
C CYS A 87 0.03 -1.59 -12.23
N ARG A 88 -0.31 -2.19 -13.39
CA ARG A 88 -1.65 -2.74 -13.63
C ARG A 88 -2.03 -3.84 -12.63
N ALA A 89 -1.05 -4.63 -12.19
CA ALA A 89 -1.25 -5.69 -11.21
C ALA A 89 -1.55 -5.18 -9.78
N LEU A 90 -1.48 -3.87 -9.51
CA LEU A 90 -1.99 -3.28 -8.26
C LEU A 90 -3.52 -3.32 -8.19
N ALA A 91 -4.21 -3.22 -9.34
CA ALA A 91 -5.66 -3.15 -9.40
C ALA A 91 -6.32 -4.41 -9.98
N TRP A 92 -5.64 -5.10 -10.90
CA TRP A 92 -6.24 -6.19 -11.69
C TRP A 92 -5.49 -7.51 -11.54
N ALA A 93 -6.20 -8.63 -11.66
CA ALA A 93 -5.63 -9.96 -11.87
C ALA A 93 -5.05 -10.08 -13.31
N PRO A 94 -4.39 -11.19 -13.68
CA PRO A 94 -3.81 -11.34 -15.02
C PRO A 94 -4.84 -11.31 -16.15
N ASP A 95 -6.12 -11.57 -15.84
CA ASP A 95 -7.23 -11.47 -16.79
C ASP A 95 -7.63 -10.03 -17.14
N GLY A 96 -7.07 -9.03 -16.46
CA GLY A 96 -7.36 -7.62 -16.66
C GLY A 96 -8.77 -7.18 -16.26
N ARG A 97 -9.54 -8.03 -15.57
CA ARG A 97 -10.96 -7.79 -15.23
C ARG A 97 -11.29 -8.07 -13.78
N THR A 98 -10.60 -9.00 -13.14
CA THR A 98 -10.85 -9.36 -11.74
C THR A 98 -10.11 -8.40 -10.82
N PRO A 99 -10.79 -7.65 -9.93
CA PRO A 99 -10.13 -6.80 -8.96
C PRO A 99 -9.21 -7.59 -8.02
N VAL A 100 -8.05 -7.05 -7.68
CA VAL A 100 -7.19 -7.58 -6.61
C VAL A 100 -7.06 -6.57 -5.47
N TRP A 101 -6.69 -7.05 -4.28
CA TRP A 101 -6.53 -6.23 -3.07
C TRP A 101 -7.78 -5.40 -2.68
N ALA A 102 -8.95 -5.81 -3.18
CA ALA A 102 -10.24 -5.15 -2.97
C ALA A 102 -11.25 -6.04 -2.23
N PHE A 103 -10.77 -7.10 -1.56
CA PHE A 103 -11.62 -8.04 -0.84
C PHE A 103 -11.15 -8.17 0.61
N VAL A 104 -12.11 -8.16 1.53
CA VAL A 104 -11.88 -8.48 2.94
C VAL A 104 -12.52 -9.81 3.28
N THR A 105 -11.92 -10.56 4.20
CA THR A 105 -12.52 -11.79 4.73
C THR A 105 -13.46 -11.40 5.88
N ASP A 106 -14.73 -11.76 5.80
CA ASP A 106 -15.68 -11.55 6.90
C ASP A 106 -15.46 -12.53 8.07
N ALA A 107 -16.20 -12.36 9.16
CA ALA A 107 -16.09 -13.21 10.34
C ALA A 107 -16.45 -14.69 10.06
N GLN A 108 -17.12 -14.98 8.95
CA GLN A 108 -17.50 -16.32 8.49
C GLN A 108 -16.53 -16.88 7.44
N GLY A 109 -15.41 -16.20 7.17
CA GLY A 109 -14.40 -16.64 6.21
C GLY A 109 -14.71 -16.32 4.75
N ARG A 110 -15.81 -15.61 4.45
CA ARG A 110 -16.21 -15.29 3.07
C ARG A 110 -15.49 -14.03 2.58
N LYS A 111 -15.08 -14.04 1.31
CA LYS A 111 -14.51 -12.86 0.65
C LYS A 111 -15.62 -11.89 0.25
N ARG A 112 -15.55 -10.66 0.78
CA ARG A 112 -16.46 -9.56 0.44
C ARG A 112 -15.72 -8.48 -0.32
N PHE A 113 -16.22 -8.13 -1.50
CA PHE A 113 -15.71 -7.01 -2.29
C PHE A 113 -15.97 -5.67 -1.58
N VAL A 114 -14.98 -4.78 -1.63
CA VAL A 114 -15.02 -3.44 -1.06
C VAL A 114 -14.72 -2.42 -2.17
N PRO A 115 -15.75 -1.74 -2.71
CA PRO A 115 -15.57 -0.80 -3.82
C PRO A 115 -14.53 0.30 -3.55
N GLY A 116 -14.50 0.82 -2.32
CA GLY A 116 -13.52 1.85 -1.93
C GLY A 116 -12.07 1.38 -1.99
N LEU A 117 -11.79 0.10 -1.70
CA LEU A 117 -10.45 -0.45 -1.84
C LEU A 117 -10.06 -0.58 -3.31
N HIS A 118 -10.99 -1.00 -4.17
CA HIS A 118 -10.73 -1.07 -5.61
C HIS A 118 -10.46 0.32 -6.21
N ASN A 119 -11.28 1.33 -5.86
CA ASN A 119 -11.05 2.71 -6.30
C ASN A 119 -9.67 3.22 -5.85
N ARG A 120 -9.24 2.87 -4.64
CA ARG A 120 -7.87 3.17 -4.18
C ARG A 120 -6.82 2.46 -5.04
N ARG A 121 -7.01 1.17 -5.36
CA ARG A 121 -6.07 0.45 -6.24
C ARG A 121 -6.00 1.04 -7.64
N LEU A 122 -7.12 1.52 -8.18
CA LEU A 122 -7.15 2.21 -9.48
C LEU A 122 -6.34 3.51 -9.43
N ALA A 123 -6.53 4.33 -8.40
CA ALA A 123 -5.76 5.57 -8.23
C ALA A 123 -4.24 5.30 -8.05
N GLU A 124 -3.88 4.27 -7.30
CA GLU A 124 -2.48 3.85 -7.14
C GLU A 124 -1.88 3.33 -8.46
N MET A 125 -2.63 2.52 -9.21
CA MET A 125 -2.24 2.07 -10.55
C MET A 125 -2.05 3.26 -11.51
N GLU A 126 -2.98 4.21 -11.52
CA GLU A 126 -2.90 5.41 -12.35
C GLU A 126 -1.70 6.27 -11.98
N LEU A 127 -1.40 6.44 -10.70
CA LEU A 127 -0.18 7.11 -10.25
C LEU A 127 1.06 6.36 -10.77
N CYS A 128 1.12 5.05 -10.57
CA CYS A 128 2.25 4.20 -10.98
C CYS A 128 2.55 4.26 -12.49
N LEU A 129 1.52 4.48 -13.32
CA LEU A 129 1.63 4.53 -14.79
C LEU A 129 2.02 5.91 -15.35
N LYS A 130 2.10 6.95 -14.52
CA LYS A 130 2.51 8.30 -14.93
C LYS A 130 4.02 8.44 -15.01
#